data_AF-A0A257ADB3-F1
#
_entry.id   AF-A0A257ADB3-F1
#
_cell.length_a   1.000
_cell.length_b   1.000
_cell.length_c   1.000
_cell.angle_alpha   90.00
_cell.angle_beta   90.00
_cell.angle_gamma   90.00
#
_symmetry.space_group_name_H-M   'P 1'
#
loop_
_entity.id
_entity.type
_entity.pdbx_description
1 polymer ?
#
loop_
_entity_poly.entity_id
_entity_poly.type
_entity_poly.pdbx_seq_one_letter_code
_entity_poly.pdbx_strand_id
1 'polypeptide(L)'
;MKISLKTLHSCLMCRTLRKEEGSNPVLDVLREVGLSEEFGNLTYNDLNKLIRSRIDVTKLLNLLAVKIKRIYWKEEKSRELVPLSKDFYVSVRVMLNGITSEEVKRSLEFKELMEVIIDLIRLRLQKIVGISLSSRSKEHLERMSLEEGVLYLTLSSLINRWEEELVSSLEGCS
;
A
#
# COMPACT_ATOMS: atom_id res chain seq x y z
N MET A 1 3.67 7.73 19.29
CA MET A 1 3.80 6.25 19.17
C MET A 1 4.62 5.92 17.92
N LYS A 2 5.81 5.33 18.04
CA LYS A 2 6.61 4.92 16.85
C LYS A 2 6.16 3.51 16.43
N ILE A 3 5.16 3.40 15.55
CA ILE A 3 4.91 2.11 14.88
C ILE A 3 6.01 1.95 13.83
N SER A 4 6.85 0.93 13.99
CA SER A 4 7.79 0.53 12.94
C SER A 4 7.02 -0.17 11.82
N LEU A 5 7.24 0.22 10.56
CA LEU A 5 6.69 -0.48 9.39
C LEU A 5 7.00 -1.98 9.43
N LYS A 6 8.14 -2.37 10.00
CA LYS A 6 8.49 -3.78 10.20
C LYS A 6 7.50 -4.49 11.11
N THR A 7 7.13 -3.87 12.24
CA THR A 7 6.16 -4.43 13.19
C THR A 7 4.77 -4.53 12.57
N LEU A 8 4.33 -3.48 11.85
CA LEU A 8 3.05 -3.49 11.14
C LEU A 8 3.00 -4.63 10.11
N HIS A 9 4.03 -4.74 9.27
CA HIS A 9 4.10 -5.82 8.29
C HIS A 9 4.13 -7.20 8.94
N SER A 10 4.88 -7.40 10.03
CA SER A 10 4.91 -8.68 10.76
C SER A 10 3.52 -9.10 11.24
N CYS A 11 2.71 -8.18 11.75
CA CYS A 11 1.33 -8.47 12.14
C CYS A 11 0.45 -8.86 10.94
N LEU A 12 0.67 -8.22 9.79
CA LEU A 12 -0.11 -8.47 8.57
C LEU A 12 0.23 -9.77 7.87
N MET A 13 1.43 -10.33 8.07
CA MET A 13 1.84 -11.59 7.44
C MET A 13 0.98 -12.80 7.85
N CYS A 14 0.45 -12.81 9.07
CA CYS A 14 -0.42 -13.87 9.57
C CYS A 14 -1.91 -13.65 9.25
N ARG A 15 -2.24 -12.54 8.58
CA ARG A 15 -3.61 -12.22 8.21
C ARG A 15 -4.06 -13.12 7.06
N THR A 16 -5.27 -13.66 7.16
CA THR A 16 -5.91 -14.39 6.07
C THR A 16 -6.15 -13.46 4.89
N LEU A 17 -5.91 -13.95 3.68
CA LEU A 17 -6.21 -13.23 2.45
C LEU A 17 -7.72 -13.03 2.35
N ARG A 18 -8.16 -11.79 2.52
CA ARG A 18 -9.56 -11.41 2.34
C ARG A 18 -9.61 -10.23 1.41
N LYS A 19 -10.63 -10.20 0.56
CA LYS A 19 -10.92 -9.00 -0.22
C LYS A 19 -11.51 -7.97 0.74
N GLU A 20 -10.69 -7.00 1.11
CA GLU A 20 -11.15 -5.82 1.83
C GLU A 20 -11.65 -4.76 0.84
N GLU A 21 -12.33 -3.74 1.37
CA GLU A 21 -12.71 -2.59 0.57
C GLU A 21 -11.48 -1.91 -0.03
N GLY A 22 -11.62 -1.39 -1.25
CA GLY A 22 -10.53 -0.78 -2.01
C GLY A 22 -9.80 -1.72 -2.97
N SER A 23 -8.84 -1.16 -3.70
CA SER A 23 -8.10 -1.89 -4.73
C SER A 23 -6.95 -2.70 -4.13
N ASN A 24 -6.95 -4.02 -4.34
CA ASN A 24 -5.82 -4.91 -4.03
C ASN A 24 -5.35 -5.65 -5.31
N PRO A 25 -4.35 -5.11 -6.03
CA PRO A 25 -3.95 -5.63 -7.32
C PRO A 25 -3.35 -7.04 -7.22
N VAL A 26 -2.71 -7.38 -6.10
CA VAL A 26 -2.13 -8.71 -5.88
C VAL A 26 -3.23 -9.76 -5.76
N LEU A 27 -4.26 -9.52 -4.96
CA LEU A 27 -5.39 -10.45 -4.87
C LEU A 27 -6.12 -10.58 -6.20
N ASP A 28 -6.24 -9.50 -6.98
CA ASP A 28 -6.85 -9.54 -8.30
C ASP A 28 -6.02 -10.36 -9.30
N VAL A 29 -4.69 -10.18 -9.32
CA VAL A 29 -3.78 -11.02 -10.14
C VAL A 29 -3.89 -12.48 -9.75
N LEU A 30 -3.87 -12.79 -8.45
CA LEU A 30 -3.95 -14.17 -7.98
C LEU A 30 -5.27 -14.85 -8.37
N ARG A 31 -6.38 -14.10 -8.39
CA ARG A 31 -7.66 -14.61 -8.94
C ARG A 31 -7.56 -14.89 -10.44
N GLU A 32 -6.94 -13.99 -11.21
CA GLU A 32 -6.80 -14.12 -12.66
C GLU A 32 -5.92 -15.30 -13.09
N VAL A 33 -4.96 -15.70 -12.25
CA VAL A 33 -4.13 -16.89 -12.50
C VAL A 33 -4.76 -18.18 -11.96
N GLY A 34 -6.02 -18.14 -11.48
CA GLY A 34 -6.78 -19.32 -11.05
C GLY A 34 -6.48 -19.80 -9.64
N LEU A 35 -5.82 -19.01 -8.80
CA LEU A 35 -5.56 -19.34 -7.38
C LEU A 35 -6.71 -18.92 -6.45
N SER A 36 -7.89 -18.60 -7.01
CA SER A 36 -9.02 -18.06 -6.27
C SER A 36 -9.71 -19.02 -5.31
N GLU A 37 -9.69 -20.32 -5.63
CA GLU A 37 -10.41 -21.34 -4.87
C GLU A 37 -9.68 -21.78 -3.60
N GLU A 38 -8.38 -21.47 -3.46
CA GLU A 38 -7.55 -21.86 -2.31
C GLU A 38 -7.50 -20.79 -1.19
N PHE A 39 -8.07 -19.58 -1.40
CA PHE A 39 -7.88 -18.44 -0.47
C PHE A 39 -8.52 -18.58 0.91
N GLY A 40 -9.48 -19.48 1.09
CA GLY A 40 -10.31 -19.54 2.30
C GLY A 40 -9.54 -19.56 3.62
N ASN A 41 -8.30 -20.08 3.61
CA ASN A 41 -7.43 -20.15 4.79
C ASN A 41 -5.98 -19.67 4.55
N LEU A 42 -5.64 -19.18 3.36
CA LEU A 42 -4.26 -18.79 3.06
C LEU A 42 -3.91 -17.47 3.75
N THR A 43 -2.71 -17.40 4.29
CA THR A 43 -2.13 -16.16 4.83
C THR A 43 -1.18 -15.51 3.83
N TYR A 44 -0.82 -14.25 4.08
CA TYR A 44 0.24 -13.58 3.32
C TYR A 44 1.59 -14.30 3.39
N ASN A 45 1.89 -15.04 4.47
CA ASN A 45 3.06 -15.90 4.54
C ASN A 45 2.98 -17.09 3.57
N ASP A 46 1.79 -17.66 3.37
CA ASP A 46 1.61 -18.82 2.49
C ASP A 46 1.73 -18.45 1.00
N LEU A 47 1.35 -17.21 0.64
CA LEU A 47 1.52 -16.69 -0.72
C LEU A 47 2.96 -16.75 -1.22
N ASN A 48 3.94 -16.44 -0.36
CA ASN A 48 5.35 -16.51 -0.73
C ASN A 48 5.74 -17.92 -1.20
N LYS A 49 5.19 -18.96 -0.57
CA LYS A 49 5.46 -20.36 -0.95
C LYS A 49 4.78 -20.71 -2.28
N LEU A 50 3.53 -20.27 -2.45
CA LEU A 50 2.74 -20.53 -3.66
C LEU A 50 3.38 -19.90 -4.90
N ILE A 51 3.77 -18.62 -4.82
CA ILE A 51 4.38 -17.88 -5.92
C ILE A 51 5.67 -18.57 -6.41
N ARG A 52 6.47 -19.10 -5.49
CA ARG A 52 7.71 -19.82 -5.81
C ARG A 52 7.51 -21.16 -6.53
N SER A 53 6.34 -21.78 -6.37
CA SER A 53 6.14 -23.19 -6.72
C SER A 53 5.33 -23.43 -8.00
N ARG A 54 4.52 -22.45 -8.46
CA ARG A 54 3.45 -22.75 -9.42
C ARG A 54 3.26 -21.76 -10.57
N ILE A 55 3.94 -20.61 -10.59
CA ILE A 55 3.51 -19.51 -11.46
C ILE A 55 4.64 -19.01 -12.36
N ASP A 56 4.32 -18.84 -13.65
CA ASP A 56 5.12 -18.05 -14.59
C ASP A 56 5.26 -16.62 -14.05
N VAL A 57 6.47 -16.33 -13.57
CA VAL A 57 6.80 -15.07 -12.91
C VAL A 57 6.66 -13.89 -13.87
N THR A 58 6.97 -14.08 -15.16
CA THR A 58 6.86 -13.03 -16.17
C THR A 58 5.40 -12.68 -16.40
N LYS A 59 4.51 -13.68 -16.51
CA LYS A 59 3.07 -13.45 -16.60
C LYS A 59 2.52 -12.72 -15.37
N LEU A 60 2.97 -13.08 -14.16
CA LEU A 60 2.58 -12.39 -12.93
C LEU A 60 2.99 -10.93 -12.92
N LEU A 61 4.25 -10.64 -13.26
CA LEU A 61 4.78 -9.28 -13.29
C LEU A 61 3.99 -8.41 -14.25
N ASN A 62 3.69 -8.91 -15.44
CA ASN A 62 2.91 -8.20 -16.45
C ASN A 62 1.48 -7.90 -15.97
N LEU A 63 0.80 -8.89 -15.39
CA LEU A 63 -0.54 -8.69 -14.83
C LEU A 63 -0.52 -7.67 -13.69
N LEU A 64 0.44 -7.79 -12.78
CA LEU A 64 0.57 -6.88 -11.64
C LEU A 64 0.85 -5.45 -12.13
N ALA A 65 1.74 -5.29 -13.10
CA ALA A 65 2.06 -4.00 -13.71
C ALA A 65 0.82 -3.35 -14.32
N VAL A 66 -0.02 -4.09 -15.05
CA VAL A 66 -1.26 -3.56 -15.62
C VAL A 66 -2.22 -3.08 -14.52
N LYS A 67 -2.38 -3.84 -13.43
CA LYS A 67 -3.27 -3.44 -12.32
C LYS A 67 -2.73 -2.21 -11.58
N ILE A 68 -1.42 -2.17 -11.29
CA ILE A 68 -0.78 -1.04 -10.61
C ILE A 68 -0.83 0.21 -11.50
N LYS A 69 -0.50 0.11 -12.80
CA LYS A 69 -0.62 1.22 -13.77
C LYS A 69 -2.05 1.76 -13.83
N ARG A 70 -3.06 0.89 -13.75
CA ARG A 70 -4.47 1.31 -13.67
C ARG A 70 -4.80 2.08 -12.39
N ILE A 71 -4.28 1.65 -11.24
CA ILE A 71 -4.45 2.36 -9.97
C ILE A 71 -3.75 3.71 -10.05
N TYR A 72 -2.49 3.75 -10.49
CA TYR A 72 -1.72 4.97 -10.71
C TYR A 72 -2.48 5.97 -11.57
N TRP A 73 -3.00 5.55 -12.72
CA TRP A 73 -3.71 6.45 -13.63
C TRP A 73 -5.00 7.02 -13.04
N LYS A 74 -5.74 6.20 -12.26
CA LYS A 74 -6.90 6.70 -11.52
C LYS A 74 -6.48 7.67 -10.41
N GLU A 75 -5.38 7.39 -9.74
CA GLU A 75 -4.83 8.24 -8.69
C GLU A 75 -4.44 9.60 -9.27
N GLU A 76 -3.70 9.64 -10.37
CA GLU A 76 -3.22 10.86 -11.02
C GLU A 76 -4.37 11.79 -11.42
N LYS A 77 -5.47 11.22 -11.93
CA LYS A 77 -6.64 12.00 -12.37
C LYS A 77 -7.55 12.43 -11.23
N SER A 78 -7.52 11.72 -10.12
CA SER A 78 -8.42 11.98 -8.99
C SER A 78 -7.87 13.10 -8.11
N ARG A 79 -8.72 14.03 -7.71
CA ARG A 79 -8.37 15.00 -6.65
C ARG A 79 -8.30 14.34 -5.28
N GLU A 80 -9.16 13.36 -5.05
CA GLU A 80 -9.18 12.55 -3.83
C GLU A 80 -8.23 11.35 -3.94
N LEU A 81 -7.95 10.69 -2.82
CA LEU A 81 -7.27 9.40 -2.82
C LEU A 81 -8.16 8.34 -3.47
N VAL A 82 -7.59 7.51 -4.35
CA VAL A 82 -8.30 6.30 -4.80
C VAL A 82 -8.33 5.31 -3.63
N PRO A 83 -9.46 4.65 -3.32
CA PRO A 83 -9.49 3.67 -2.24
C PRO A 83 -8.54 2.49 -2.51
N LEU A 84 -7.60 2.28 -1.59
CA LEU A 84 -6.72 1.11 -1.54
C LEU A 84 -7.13 0.18 -0.41
N SER A 85 -6.86 -1.11 -0.58
CA SER A 85 -7.02 -2.06 0.51
C SER A 85 -6.01 -1.78 1.63
N LYS A 86 -6.38 -2.16 2.86
CA LYS A 86 -5.53 -1.95 4.05
C LYS A 86 -4.19 -2.66 3.98
N ASP A 87 -4.15 -3.77 3.27
CA ASP A 87 -3.01 -4.65 3.09
C ASP A 87 -2.28 -4.43 1.75
N PHE A 88 -2.56 -3.34 1.02
CA PHE A 88 -2.02 -3.08 -0.31
C PHE A 88 -0.49 -3.19 -0.39
N TYR A 89 0.26 -2.49 0.48
CA TYR A 89 1.72 -2.49 0.39
C TYR A 89 2.32 -3.82 0.87
N VAL A 90 1.73 -4.44 1.89
CA VAL A 90 2.13 -5.78 2.32
C VAL A 90 1.93 -6.81 1.21
N SER A 91 0.79 -6.79 0.53
CA SER A 91 0.49 -7.75 -0.53
C SER A 91 1.48 -7.62 -1.68
N VAL A 92 1.74 -6.38 -2.14
CA VAL A 92 2.73 -6.08 -3.18
C VAL A 92 4.13 -6.55 -2.75
N ARG A 93 4.53 -6.22 -1.52
CA ARG A 93 5.83 -6.64 -0.98
C ARG A 93 5.99 -8.16 -0.93
N VAL A 94 4.95 -8.88 -0.48
CA VAL A 94 4.94 -10.35 -0.47
C VAL A 94 5.09 -10.90 -1.88
N MET A 95 4.31 -10.39 -2.83
CA MET A 95 4.39 -10.85 -4.22
C MET A 95 5.79 -10.65 -4.82
N LEU A 96 6.39 -9.47 -4.61
CA LEU A 96 7.74 -9.17 -5.10
C LEU A 96 8.83 -10.00 -4.40
N ASN A 97 8.70 -10.27 -3.09
CA ASN A 97 9.63 -11.13 -2.35
C ASN A 97 9.53 -12.62 -2.73
N GLY A 98 8.38 -13.04 -3.27
CA GLY A 98 8.22 -14.35 -3.88
C GLY A 98 9.14 -14.57 -5.08
N ILE A 99 9.58 -13.51 -5.73
CA ILE A 99 10.47 -13.54 -6.90
C ILE A 99 11.92 -13.68 -6.44
N THR A 100 12.47 -14.89 -6.52
CA THR A 100 13.84 -15.19 -6.08
C THR A 100 14.88 -15.12 -7.20
N SER A 101 14.45 -15.14 -8.47
CA SER A 101 15.39 -15.08 -9.61
C SER A 101 15.96 -13.67 -9.77
N GLU A 102 17.28 -13.54 -9.67
CA GLU A 102 18.00 -12.27 -9.90
C GLU A 102 17.95 -11.85 -11.37
N GLU A 103 17.83 -12.78 -12.30
CA GLU A 103 17.62 -12.48 -13.71
C GLU A 103 16.29 -11.76 -13.93
N VAL A 104 15.22 -12.25 -13.30
CA VAL A 104 13.90 -11.60 -13.35
C VAL A 104 13.94 -10.22 -12.71
N LYS A 105 14.61 -10.04 -11.57
CA LYS A 105 14.74 -8.71 -10.94
C LYS A 105 15.52 -7.71 -11.80
N ARG A 106 16.37 -8.18 -12.71
CA ARG A 106 17.10 -7.34 -13.66
C ARG A 106 16.33 -7.09 -14.95
N SER A 107 15.24 -7.81 -15.17
CA SER A 107 14.40 -7.67 -16.36
C SER A 107 13.78 -6.27 -16.45
N LEU A 108 13.42 -5.88 -17.67
CA LEU A 108 12.81 -4.59 -17.92
C LEU A 108 11.43 -4.49 -17.25
N GLU A 109 10.65 -5.57 -17.29
CA GLU A 109 9.30 -5.67 -16.73
C GLU A 109 9.30 -5.44 -15.22
N PHE A 110 10.29 -6.00 -14.50
CA PHE A 110 10.43 -5.77 -13.06
C PHE A 110 10.78 -4.31 -12.77
N LYS A 111 11.69 -3.70 -13.55
CA LYS A 111 12.08 -2.29 -13.37
C LYS A 111 10.90 -1.35 -13.63
N GLU A 112 10.16 -1.54 -14.72
CA GLU A 112 8.97 -0.75 -15.03
C GLU A 112 7.90 -0.88 -13.95
N LEU A 113 7.67 -2.09 -13.44
CA LEU A 113 6.74 -2.29 -12.33
C LEU A 113 7.16 -1.51 -11.09
N MET A 114 8.45 -1.58 -10.73
CA MET A 114 8.98 -0.86 -9.58
C MET A 114 8.88 0.65 -9.73
N GLU A 115 9.13 1.19 -10.92
CA GLU A 115 9.00 2.61 -11.23
C GLU A 115 7.57 3.09 -10.98
N VAL A 116 6.57 2.40 -11.54
CA VAL A 116 5.16 2.77 -11.34
C VAL A 116 4.72 2.64 -9.88
N ILE A 117 5.22 1.64 -9.15
CA ILE A 117 4.95 1.51 -7.70
C ILE A 117 5.53 2.71 -6.93
N ILE A 118 6.78 3.11 -7.22
CA ILE A 118 7.43 4.25 -6.57
C ILE A 118 6.67 5.55 -6.88
N ASP A 119 6.25 5.74 -8.13
CA ASP A 119 5.52 6.93 -8.52
C ASP A 119 4.12 6.98 -7.88
N LEU A 120 3.43 5.83 -7.79
CA LEU A 120 2.18 5.74 -7.04
C LEU A 120 2.37 6.11 -5.56
N ILE A 121 3.43 5.61 -4.91
CA ILE A 121 3.76 5.95 -3.52
C ILE A 121 3.98 7.46 -3.37
N ARG A 122 4.80 8.06 -4.25
CA ARG A 122 5.10 9.50 -4.21
C ARG A 122 3.86 10.36 -4.42
N LEU A 123 3.04 10.00 -5.40
CA LEU A 123 1.80 10.70 -5.70
C LEU A 123 0.83 10.66 -4.51
N ARG A 124 0.64 9.48 -3.91
CA ARG A 124 -0.23 9.33 -2.75
C ARG A 124 0.32 10.02 -1.52
N LEU A 125 1.64 10.00 -1.31
CA LEU A 125 2.30 10.76 -0.25
C LEU A 125 1.98 12.26 -0.35
N GLN A 126 2.10 12.85 -1.54
CA GLN A 126 1.77 14.27 -1.75
C GLN A 126 0.32 14.58 -1.37
N LYS A 127 -0.62 13.72 -1.78
CA LYS A 127 -2.04 13.87 -1.42
C LYS A 127 -2.29 13.70 0.08
N ILE A 128 -1.66 12.72 0.72
CA ILE A 128 -1.80 12.48 2.16
C ILE A 128 -1.30 13.69 2.95
N VAL A 129 -0.17 14.29 2.55
CA VAL A 129 0.34 15.52 3.15
C VAL A 129 -0.67 16.66 2.97
N GLY A 130 -1.20 16.85 1.75
CA GLY A 130 -2.24 17.87 1.49
C GLY A 130 -3.52 17.68 2.31
N ILE A 131 -3.99 16.44 2.46
CA ILE A 131 -5.13 16.10 3.32
C ILE A 131 -4.81 16.39 4.79
N SER A 132 -3.61 16.04 5.26
CA SER A 132 -3.17 16.28 6.64
C SER A 132 -3.18 17.76 7.02
N LEU A 133 -2.92 18.65 6.05
CA LEU A 133 -2.95 20.11 6.23
C LEU A 133 -4.37 20.70 6.17
N SER A 134 -5.31 20.05 5.47
CA SER A 134 -6.63 20.64 5.16
C SER A 134 -7.80 20.02 5.92
N SER A 135 -7.67 18.78 6.39
CA SER A 135 -8.76 18.06 7.04
C SER A 135 -8.26 17.16 8.16
N ARG A 136 -8.96 17.20 9.29
CA ARG A 136 -8.74 16.35 10.45
C ARG A 136 -9.73 15.16 10.51
N SER A 137 -10.50 14.93 9.45
CA SER A 137 -11.50 13.86 9.41
C SER A 137 -10.83 12.49 9.34
N LYS A 138 -11.26 11.58 10.22
CA LYS A 138 -10.83 10.18 10.18
C LYS A 138 -11.42 9.40 9.00
N GLU A 139 -12.42 9.95 8.31
CA GLU A 139 -13.04 9.32 7.12
C GLU A 139 -12.03 9.11 6.00
N HIS A 140 -11.00 9.96 5.90
CA HIS A 140 -9.92 9.80 4.92
C HIS A 140 -9.14 8.48 5.10
N LEU A 141 -9.12 7.94 6.32
CA LEU A 141 -8.46 6.67 6.61
C LEU A 141 -9.06 5.52 5.81
N GLU A 142 -10.35 5.55 5.49
CA GLU A 142 -11.04 4.47 4.75
C GLU A 142 -10.41 4.22 3.38
N ARG A 143 -9.81 5.24 2.78
CA ARG A 143 -9.21 5.21 1.43
C ARG A 143 -7.70 4.94 1.43
N MET A 144 -7.12 4.81 2.61
CA MET A 144 -5.70 4.60 2.84
C MET A 144 -5.40 3.14 3.18
N SER A 145 -4.24 2.67 2.75
CA SER A 145 -3.60 1.49 3.33
C SER A 145 -3.28 1.70 4.82
N LEU A 146 -2.90 0.64 5.54
CA LEU A 146 -2.51 0.77 6.96
C LEU A 146 -1.26 1.62 7.13
N GLU A 147 -0.28 1.44 6.25
CA GLU A 147 0.98 2.20 6.26
C GLU A 147 0.70 3.70 6.08
N GLU A 148 -0.18 4.05 5.14
CA GLU A 148 -0.60 5.42 4.88
C GLU A 148 -1.44 6.01 6.01
N GLY A 149 -2.35 5.21 6.60
CA GLY A 149 -3.15 5.66 7.73
C GLY A 149 -2.29 6.01 8.95
N VAL A 150 -1.25 5.21 9.22
CA VAL A 150 -0.26 5.53 10.26
C VAL A 150 0.47 6.83 9.95
N LEU A 151 0.88 7.04 8.70
CA LEU A 151 1.53 8.28 8.26
C LEU A 151 0.59 9.49 8.46
N TYR A 152 -0.64 9.41 7.97
CA TYR A 152 -1.65 10.48 8.09
C TYR A 152 -1.88 10.87 9.55
N LEU A 153 -2.17 9.90 10.42
CA LEU A 153 -2.39 10.17 11.85
C LEU A 153 -1.16 10.81 12.52
N THR A 154 0.04 10.39 12.12
CA THR A 154 1.29 10.95 12.64
C THR A 154 1.48 12.40 12.18
N LEU A 155 1.25 12.68 10.90
CA LEU A 155 1.35 14.03 10.33
C LEU A 155 0.31 14.96 10.95
N SER A 156 -0.96 14.56 10.99
CA SER A 156 -2.03 15.37 11.59
C SER A 156 -1.76 15.66 13.07
N SER A 157 -1.28 14.68 13.84
CA SER A 157 -0.91 14.91 15.24
C SER A 157 0.26 15.88 15.38
N LEU A 158 1.26 15.80 14.51
CA LEU A 158 2.42 16.69 14.54
C LEU A 158 2.03 18.13 14.19
N ILE A 159 1.23 18.30 13.13
CA ILE A 159 0.72 19.59 12.68
C ILE A 159 -0.11 20.23 13.79
N ASN A 160 -1.08 19.50 14.36
CA ASN A 160 -1.94 20.03 15.42
C ASN A 160 -1.13 20.50 16.64
N ARG A 161 -0.18 19.67 17.11
CA ARG A 161 0.65 20.05 18.25
C ARG A 161 1.47 21.30 17.97
N TRP A 162 2.06 21.39 16.78
CA TRP A 162 2.83 22.58 16.38
C TRP A 162 1.94 23.83 16.30
N GLU A 163 0.74 23.72 15.72
CA GLU A 163 -0.23 24.81 15.67
C GLU A 163 -0.66 25.26 17.08
N GLU A 164 -0.98 24.31 17.97
CA GLU A 164 -1.38 24.57 19.36
C GLU A 164 -0.27 25.26 20.16
N GLU A 165 0.98 24.78 20.05
CA GLU A 165 2.15 25.38 20.70
C GLU A 165 2.37 26.81 20.20
N LEU A 166 2.25 27.04 18.88
CA LEU A 166 2.46 28.34 18.29
C LEU A 166 1.35 29.34 18.67
N VAL A 167 0.09 28.91 18.62
CA VAL A 167 -1.06 29.73 19.05
C VAL A 167 -0.93 30.07 20.53
N SER A 168 -0.64 29.10 21.38
CA SER A 168 -0.47 29.32 22.84
C SER A 168 0.66 30.33 23.12
N SER A 169 1.75 30.26 22.35
CA SER A 169 2.88 31.20 22.49
C SER A 169 2.52 32.64 22.11
N LEU A 170 1.57 32.83 21.19
CA LEU A 170 1.11 34.13 20.74
C LEU A 170 0.02 34.71 21.65
N GLU A 171 -0.82 33.86 22.24
CA GLU A 171 -1.89 34.26 23.17
C GLU A 171 -1.37 34.69 24.56
N GLY A 172 -0.08 34.49 24.84
CA GLY A 172 0.58 35.00 26.05
C GLY A 172 0.21 34.26 27.34
N CYS A 173 -0.34 33.04 27.24
CA CYS A 173 -0.59 32.19 28.40
C CYS A 173 0.73 31.56 28.91
N SER A 174 1.39 32.27 29.83
CA SER A 174 2.42 31.78 30.75
C SER A 174 1.83 30.95 31.88
#